data_AF-A0A671REI3-F1
#
_entry.id   AF-A0A671REI3-F1
#
_cell.length_a   1.000
_cell.length_b   1.000
_cell.length_c   1.000
_cell.angle_alpha   90.00
_cell.angle_beta   90.00
_cell.angle_gamma   90.00
#
_symmetry.space_group_name_H-M   'P 1'
#
loop_
_entity.id
_entity.type
_entity.pdbx_description
1 polymer ?
#
loop_
_entity_poly.entity_id
_entity_poly.type
_entity_poly.pdbx_seq_one_letter_code
_entity_poly.pdbx_strand_id
1 'polypeptide(L)'
;MTLFWRKWQLALQHLLYIYVLFLLFYSMYMSTLCQMCEGTVRQDSPVWDFCLTKGHIRGRCCFGNNTSNVDTIIGLDLANCSISHVEHLYNSSTTFIIDLSNNPISNLSDFIFQGFSHLTQLLLPSKLECPGGNASWEKVEVKNNAKICEGQKNICNQTVQMPWDCPENSFCSPYGPGFFECSCLHNFHGYKCMRQVRPPSNHPKQVGHYSFIAHVHCSLCF
;
A
#
# COMPACT_ATOMS: atom_id res chain seq x y z
N MET A 1 43.20 -27.17 9.09
CA MET A 1 42.77 -25.79 8.79
C MET A 1 42.11 -25.62 7.42
N THR A 2 42.56 -26.28 6.35
CA THR A 2 42.09 -26.09 4.97
C THR A 2 40.66 -26.59 4.68
N LEU A 3 40.21 -27.67 5.32
CA LEU A 3 38.85 -28.22 5.17
C LEU A 3 37.75 -27.31 5.76
N PHE A 4 38.06 -26.59 6.83
CA PHE A 4 37.15 -25.64 7.46
C PHE A 4 36.91 -24.44 6.53
N TRP A 5 37.98 -23.86 5.99
CA TRP A 5 37.91 -22.76 5.03
C TRP A 5 37.14 -23.12 3.75
N ARG A 6 37.31 -24.34 3.21
CA ARG A 6 36.52 -24.82 2.06
C ARG A 6 35.02 -24.93 2.36
N LYS A 7 34.63 -25.39 3.55
CA LYS A 7 33.21 -25.45 3.94
C LYS A 7 32.58 -24.06 4.10
N TRP A 8 33.31 -23.10 4.68
CA TRP A 8 32.85 -21.71 4.79
C TRP A 8 32.71 -21.02 3.44
N GLN A 9 33.63 -21.29 2.51
CA GLN A 9 33.61 -20.71 1.17
C GLN A 9 32.45 -21.26 0.32
N LEU A 10 32.16 -22.56 0.42
CA LEU A 10 30.97 -23.16 -0.21
C LEU A 10 29.67 -22.62 0.39
N ALA A 11 29.60 -22.44 1.71
CA ALA A 11 28.43 -21.86 2.38
C ALA A 11 28.17 -20.40 1.96
N LEU A 12 29.22 -19.57 1.87
CA LEU A 12 29.13 -18.20 1.36
C LEU A 12 28.67 -18.16 -0.09
N GLN A 13 29.16 -19.07 -0.94
CA GLN A 13 28.76 -19.15 -2.34
C GLN A 13 27.29 -19.58 -2.50
N HIS A 14 26.81 -20.52 -1.67
CA HIS A 14 25.39 -20.88 -1.64
C HIS A 14 24.50 -19.74 -1.14
N LEU A 15 24.91 -19.03 -0.09
CA LEU A 15 24.18 -17.87 0.42
C LEU A 15 24.12 -16.73 -0.62
N LEU A 16 25.23 -16.46 -1.31
CA LEU A 16 25.29 -15.49 -2.39
C LEU A 16 24.37 -15.91 -3.56
N TYR A 17 24.37 -17.20 -3.92
CA TYR A 17 23.51 -17.73 -4.99
C TYR A 17 22.02 -17.63 -4.62
N ILE A 18 21.65 -17.98 -3.38
CA ILE A 18 20.28 -17.83 -2.88
C ILE A 18 19.88 -16.35 -2.85
N TYR A 19 20.77 -15.44 -2.44
CA TYR A 19 20.52 -14.01 -2.44
C TYR A 19 20.30 -13.47 -3.86
N VAL A 20 21.12 -13.88 -4.82
CA VAL A 20 20.95 -13.51 -6.24
C VAL A 20 19.64 -14.06 -6.80
N LEU A 21 19.30 -15.32 -6.51
CA LEU A 21 17.99 -15.88 -6.90
C LEU A 21 16.85 -15.08 -6.29
N PHE A 22 16.92 -14.74 -5.00
CA PHE A 22 15.91 -13.94 -4.32
C PHE A 22 15.74 -12.55 -4.96
N LEU A 23 16.84 -11.87 -5.31
CA LEU A 23 16.79 -10.59 -6.03
C LEU A 23 16.16 -10.73 -7.43
N LEU A 24 16.45 -11.82 -8.15
CA LEU A 24 15.85 -12.10 -9.45
C LEU A 24 14.35 -12.39 -9.34
N PHE A 25 13.93 -13.18 -8.36
CA PHE A 25 12.51 -13.45 -8.08
C PHE A 25 11.76 -12.18 -7.67
N TYR A 26 12.36 -11.34 -6.82
CA TYR A 26 11.75 -10.06 -6.42
C TYR A 26 11.59 -9.11 -7.60
N SER A 27 12.61 -9.01 -8.46
CA SER A 27 12.57 -8.21 -9.70
C SER A 27 11.48 -8.70 -10.67
N MET A 28 11.36 -10.03 -10.85
CA MET A 28 10.30 -10.62 -11.67
C MET A 28 8.91 -10.37 -11.07
N TYR A 29 8.77 -10.44 -9.74
CA TYR A 29 7.49 -10.20 -9.07
C TYR A 29 7.01 -8.75 -9.23
N MET A 30 7.89 -7.76 -9.05
CA MET A 30 7.54 -6.35 -9.31
C MET A 30 7.21 -6.08 -10.78
N SER A 31 7.78 -6.87 -11.71
CA SER A 31 7.40 -6.78 -13.13
C SER A 31 6.01 -7.35 -13.42
N THR A 32 5.48 -8.26 -12.59
CA THR A 32 4.17 -8.89 -12.84
C THR A 32 3.00 -7.92 -12.70
N LEU A 33 3.04 -6.97 -11.77
CA LEU A 33 1.92 -6.05 -11.55
C LEU A 33 1.75 -5.07 -12.72
N CYS A 34 2.85 -4.59 -13.28
CA CYS A 34 2.86 -3.71 -14.46
C CYS A 34 2.64 -4.45 -15.79
N GLN A 35 2.66 -5.78 -15.76
CA GLN A 35 2.42 -6.70 -16.89
C GLN A 35 1.22 -7.62 -16.63
N MET A 36 0.37 -7.29 -15.66
CA MET A 36 -0.75 -8.13 -15.24
C MET A 36 -1.76 -8.36 -16.38
N CYS A 37 -1.78 -7.45 -17.35
CA CYS A 37 -2.45 -7.57 -18.64
C CYS A 37 -1.59 -6.94 -19.73
N GLU A 38 -1.78 -7.40 -20.97
CA GLU A 38 -1.08 -6.88 -22.13
C GLU A 38 -1.39 -5.39 -22.36
N GLY A 39 -0.44 -4.67 -22.95
CA GLY A 39 -0.60 -3.27 -23.33
C GLY A 39 0.03 -2.27 -22.37
N THR A 40 -0.16 -0.99 -22.68
CA THR A 40 0.32 0.14 -21.88
C THR A 40 -0.84 0.85 -21.19
N VAL A 41 -0.54 1.78 -20.29
CA VAL A 41 -1.53 2.76 -19.79
C VAL A 41 -2.32 3.34 -20.98
N ARG A 42 -3.64 3.35 -20.87
CA ARG A 42 -4.57 3.78 -21.94
C ARG A 42 -4.48 5.29 -22.10
N GLN A 43 -4.25 5.73 -23.33
CA GLN A 43 -4.28 7.15 -23.70
C GLN A 43 -5.62 7.75 -23.27
N ASP A 44 -5.58 8.95 -22.69
CA ASP A 44 -6.73 9.69 -22.15
C ASP A 44 -7.40 9.07 -20.90
N SER A 45 -6.74 8.08 -20.26
CA SER A 45 -7.14 7.67 -18.91
C SER A 45 -6.68 8.70 -17.87
N PRO A 46 -7.35 8.81 -16.71
CA PRO A 46 -6.86 9.63 -15.61
C PRO A 46 -5.43 9.28 -15.17
N VAL A 47 -5.05 8.00 -15.24
CA VAL A 47 -3.70 7.52 -14.93
C VAL A 47 -2.69 8.04 -15.95
N TRP A 48 -3.05 8.08 -17.23
CA TRP A 48 -2.22 8.64 -18.30
C TRP A 48 -1.91 10.11 -18.07
N ASP A 49 -2.94 10.93 -17.84
CA ASP A 49 -2.79 12.37 -17.62
C ASP A 49 -1.95 12.67 -16.36
N PHE A 50 -2.21 11.93 -15.29
CA PHE A 50 -1.38 11.99 -14.08
C PHE A 50 0.07 11.64 -14.38
N CYS A 51 0.30 10.56 -15.12
CA CYS A 51 1.65 10.07 -15.36
C CYS A 51 2.49 11.01 -16.21
N LEU A 52 1.91 11.61 -17.25
CA LEU A 52 2.61 12.57 -18.10
C LEU A 52 3.18 13.77 -17.32
N THR A 53 2.57 14.11 -16.19
CA THR A 53 3.00 15.26 -15.36
C THR A 53 3.89 14.87 -14.18
N LYS A 54 3.74 13.65 -13.64
CA LYS A 54 4.40 13.23 -12.38
C LYS A 54 5.44 12.13 -12.55
N GLY A 55 5.52 11.51 -13.72
CA GLY A 55 6.28 10.28 -13.89
C GLY A 55 6.60 9.92 -15.33
N HIS A 56 6.80 8.62 -15.53
CA HIS A 56 6.97 8.00 -16.83
C HIS A 56 6.28 6.64 -16.85
N ILE A 57 5.87 6.19 -18.04
CA ILE A 57 5.04 5.00 -18.22
C ILE A 57 5.91 3.80 -18.55
N ARG A 58 5.64 2.67 -17.90
CA ARG A 58 6.21 1.37 -18.27
C ARG A 58 5.15 0.28 -18.07
N GLY A 59 4.71 -0.31 -19.18
CA GLY A 59 3.57 -1.24 -19.17
C GLY A 59 2.31 -0.54 -18.66
N ARG A 60 1.64 -1.17 -17.69
CA ARG A 60 0.44 -0.66 -17.01
C ARG A 60 0.71 0.25 -15.81
N CYS A 61 1.97 0.53 -15.51
CA CYS A 61 2.37 1.34 -14.36
C CYS A 61 2.87 2.72 -14.77
N CYS A 62 2.60 3.68 -13.90
CA CYS A 62 3.27 4.96 -13.85
C CYS A 62 4.33 4.96 -12.75
N PHE A 63 5.58 5.24 -13.11
CA PHE A 63 6.69 5.34 -12.20
C PHE A 63 7.02 6.81 -11.93
N GLY A 64 7.23 7.16 -10.66
CA GLY A 64 7.54 8.54 -10.28
C GLY A 64 8.96 8.93 -10.69
N ASN A 65 9.14 10.19 -11.11
CA ASN A 65 10.44 10.73 -11.52
C ASN A 65 11.37 11.06 -10.34
N ASN A 66 11.29 10.31 -9.24
CA ASN A 66 12.05 10.63 -8.02
C ASN A 66 13.56 10.36 -8.22
N THR A 67 14.43 11.16 -7.60
CA THR A 67 15.89 11.04 -7.74
C THR A 67 16.50 9.88 -6.93
N SER A 68 15.70 9.22 -6.10
CA SER A 68 16.09 7.98 -5.42
C SER A 68 16.09 6.83 -6.44
N ASN A 69 17.15 6.01 -6.47
CA ASN A 69 17.36 4.87 -7.39
C ASN A 69 16.32 3.72 -7.28
N VAL A 70 15.13 3.99 -6.76
CA VAL A 70 14.05 3.01 -6.55
C VAL A 70 12.85 3.46 -7.38
N ASP A 71 12.57 2.69 -8.44
CA ASP A 71 11.40 2.81 -9.28
C ASP A 71 10.13 2.65 -8.43
N THR A 72 9.52 3.78 -8.06
CA THR A 72 8.32 3.81 -7.22
C THR A 72 7.09 3.93 -8.09
N ILE A 73 6.16 2.98 -7.95
CA ILE A 73 4.87 3.02 -8.67
C ILE A 73 4.00 4.10 -8.01
N ILE A 74 3.60 5.10 -8.79
CA ILE A 74 2.75 6.22 -8.36
C ILE A 74 1.37 6.20 -9.03
N GLY A 75 1.19 5.37 -10.06
CA GLY A 75 -0.07 5.22 -10.79
C GLY A 75 -0.19 3.82 -11.38
N LEU A 76 -1.41 3.29 -11.46
CA LEU A 76 -1.69 1.94 -11.95
C LEU A 76 -2.94 1.93 -12.83
N ASP A 77 -2.80 1.55 -14.10
CA ASP A 77 -3.92 1.40 -15.04
C ASP A 77 -4.13 -0.07 -15.39
N LEU A 78 -5.02 -0.72 -14.64
CA LEU A 78 -5.48 -2.08 -14.87
C LEU A 78 -6.89 -2.11 -15.44
N ALA A 79 -7.32 -1.04 -16.10
CA ALA A 79 -8.64 -0.98 -16.70
C ALA A 79 -8.75 -1.95 -17.89
N ASN A 80 -9.91 -2.58 -18.03
CA ASN A 80 -10.22 -3.48 -19.16
C ASN A 80 -9.19 -4.61 -19.34
N CYS A 81 -8.80 -5.24 -18.24
CA CYS A 81 -7.82 -6.31 -18.20
C CYS A 81 -8.46 -7.70 -18.00
N SER A 82 -9.79 -7.80 -18.10
CA SER A 82 -10.57 -9.02 -17.83
C SER A 82 -10.31 -9.62 -16.44
N ILE A 83 -9.92 -8.79 -15.47
CA ILE A 83 -9.61 -9.20 -14.10
C ILE A 83 -10.92 -9.51 -13.37
N SER A 84 -11.12 -10.74 -12.90
CA SER A 84 -12.29 -11.11 -12.09
C SER A 84 -12.03 -11.06 -10.58
N HIS A 85 -10.76 -11.19 -10.17
CA HIS A 85 -10.31 -11.18 -8.79
C HIS A 85 -9.06 -10.32 -8.66
N VAL A 86 -9.05 -9.43 -7.68
CA VAL A 86 -7.90 -8.59 -7.37
C VAL A 86 -7.30 -9.09 -6.05
N GLU A 87 -6.07 -9.55 -6.12
CA GLU A 87 -5.28 -9.89 -4.94
C GLU A 87 -3.92 -9.20 -5.06
N HIS A 88 -3.28 -8.95 -3.91
CA HIS A 88 -1.88 -8.53 -3.87
C HIS A 88 -1.50 -7.19 -4.56
N LEU A 89 -2.23 -6.10 -4.28
CA LEU A 89 -1.82 -4.75 -4.70
C LEU A 89 -0.79 -4.08 -3.76
N TYR A 90 -0.51 -4.66 -2.59
CA TYR A 90 0.26 -4.03 -1.50
C TYR A 90 1.65 -3.48 -1.89
N ASN A 91 2.30 -4.07 -2.89
CA ASN A 91 3.59 -3.57 -3.42
C ASN A 91 3.48 -2.23 -4.17
N SER A 92 2.27 -1.75 -4.38
CA SER A 92 1.97 -0.47 -5.03
C SER A 92 1.31 0.52 -4.06
N SER A 93 1.45 0.34 -2.75
CA SER A 93 0.80 1.19 -1.72
C SER A 93 1.17 2.67 -1.80
N THR A 94 2.26 3.01 -2.49
CA THR A 94 2.69 4.39 -2.81
C THR A 94 1.90 5.04 -3.94
N THR A 95 0.96 4.31 -4.55
CA THR A 95 0.18 4.77 -5.69
C THR A 95 -0.82 5.84 -5.27
N PHE A 96 -0.93 6.89 -6.08
CA PHE A 96 -1.91 7.96 -5.92
C PHE A 96 -3.17 7.69 -6.73
N ILE A 97 -3.05 7.00 -7.87
CA ILE A 97 -4.18 6.74 -8.78
C ILE A 97 -4.22 5.30 -9.26
N ILE A 98 -5.38 4.65 -9.13
CA ILE A 98 -5.61 3.28 -9.59
C ILE A 98 -6.87 3.26 -10.45
N ASP A 99 -6.77 2.67 -11.65
CA ASP A 99 -7.92 2.37 -12.50
C ASP A 99 -8.12 0.86 -12.63
N LEU A 100 -9.20 0.34 -12.03
CA LEU A 100 -9.68 -1.04 -12.16
C LEU A 100 -10.99 -1.11 -12.97
N SER A 101 -11.42 0.00 -13.59
CA SER A 101 -12.68 0.07 -14.30
C SER A 101 -12.75 -0.92 -15.48
N ASN A 102 -13.97 -1.21 -15.95
CA ASN A 102 -14.19 -2.09 -17.09
C ASN A 102 -13.65 -3.53 -16.92
N ASN A 103 -13.57 -4.02 -15.68
CA ASN A 103 -13.23 -5.40 -15.37
C ASN A 103 -14.46 -6.17 -14.81
N PRO A 104 -14.54 -7.50 -15.00
CA PRO A 104 -15.61 -8.34 -14.47
C PRO A 104 -15.47 -8.65 -12.97
N ILE A 105 -15.11 -7.65 -12.15
CA ILE A 105 -14.97 -7.79 -10.70
C ILE A 105 -16.35 -7.71 -10.07
N SER A 106 -16.76 -8.78 -9.38
CA SER A 106 -18.07 -8.87 -8.73
C SER A 106 -18.04 -8.47 -7.25
N ASN A 107 -16.90 -8.64 -6.60
CA ASN A 107 -16.69 -8.28 -5.20
C ASN A 107 -15.23 -7.83 -5.01
N LEU A 108 -15.01 -6.86 -4.12
CA LEU A 108 -13.70 -6.32 -3.80
C LEU A 108 -13.63 -6.05 -2.31
N SER A 109 -12.60 -6.59 -1.67
CA SER A 109 -12.37 -6.44 -0.23
C SER A 109 -11.63 -5.14 0.07
N ASP A 110 -12.12 -4.37 1.04
CA ASP A 110 -11.48 -3.12 1.50
C ASP A 110 -10.02 -3.35 1.93
N PHE A 111 -9.72 -4.52 2.50
CA PHE A 111 -8.38 -4.90 2.95
C PHE A 111 -7.31 -4.92 1.84
N ILE A 112 -7.71 -4.99 0.57
CA ILE A 112 -6.77 -4.90 -0.57
C ILE A 112 -6.09 -3.53 -0.59
N PHE A 113 -6.77 -2.49 -0.12
CA PHE A 113 -6.28 -1.11 -0.09
C PHE A 113 -5.66 -0.73 1.26
N GLN A 114 -5.41 -1.70 2.12
CA GLN A 114 -4.64 -1.49 3.34
C GLN A 114 -3.21 -1.04 2.99
N GLY A 115 -2.75 0.03 3.64
CA GLY A 115 -1.47 0.68 3.38
C GLY A 115 -1.51 1.75 2.28
N PHE A 116 -2.59 1.88 1.51
CA PHE A 116 -2.75 2.93 0.50
C PHE A 116 -3.21 4.24 1.15
N SER A 117 -2.30 4.90 1.87
CA SER A 117 -2.59 6.13 2.63
C SER A 117 -2.67 7.41 1.79
N HIS A 118 -2.40 7.32 0.48
CA HIS A 118 -2.22 8.48 -0.40
C HIS A 118 -3.06 8.44 -1.68
N LEU A 119 -4.11 7.61 -1.75
CA LEU A 119 -4.94 7.54 -2.95
C LEU A 119 -5.71 8.86 -3.15
N THR A 120 -5.43 9.54 -4.26
CA THR A 120 -6.20 10.72 -4.67
C THR A 120 -7.39 10.30 -5.53
N GLN A 121 -7.29 9.20 -6.26
CA GLN A 121 -8.35 8.74 -7.15
C GLN A 121 -8.33 7.22 -7.35
N LEU A 122 -9.49 6.59 -7.22
CA LEU A 122 -9.69 5.16 -7.47
C LEU A 122 -10.90 4.98 -8.41
N LEU A 123 -10.70 4.29 -9.53
CA LEU A 123 -11.77 3.95 -10.46
C LEU A 123 -12.07 2.46 -10.37
N LEU A 124 -13.35 2.13 -10.16
CA LEU A 124 -13.85 0.77 -9.99
C LEU A 124 -14.95 0.48 -11.02
N PRO A 125 -15.27 -0.79 -11.30
CA PRO A 125 -16.53 -1.14 -11.96
C PRO A 125 -17.74 -0.51 -11.24
N SER A 126 -18.69 0.04 -12.00
CA SER A 126 -19.81 0.85 -11.48
C SER A 126 -20.64 0.23 -10.35
N LYS A 127 -20.73 -1.10 -10.32
CA LYS A 127 -21.50 -1.86 -9.32
C LYS A 127 -20.79 -2.05 -7.98
N LEU A 128 -19.49 -1.80 -7.91
CA LEU A 128 -18.74 -1.87 -6.66
C LEU A 128 -18.95 -0.60 -5.83
N GLU A 129 -18.64 -0.70 -4.55
CA GLU A 129 -18.53 0.46 -3.66
C GLU A 129 -17.08 0.86 -3.48
N CYS A 130 -16.88 2.13 -3.16
CA CYS A 130 -15.56 2.63 -2.77
C CYS A 130 -15.13 1.97 -1.45
N PRO A 131 -13.85 1.59 -1.30
CA PRO A 131 -13.36 1.00 -0.05
C PRO A 131 -13.52 1.99 1.11
N GLY A 132 -13.97 1.49 2.26
CA GLY A 132 -14.34 2.32 3.40
C GLY A 132 -15.63 3.14 3.20
N GLY A 133 -16.37 2.89 2.12
CA GLY A 133 -17.63 3.56 1.78
C GLY A 133 -17.51 5.05 1.47
N ASN A 134 -18.64 5.71 1.22
CA ASN A 134 -18.69 7.14 0.84
C ASN A 134 -18.09 8.07 1.90
N ALA A 135 -18.06 7.65 3.17
CA ALA A 135 -17.49 8.44 4.27
C ALA A 135 -15.96 8.58 4.16
N SER A 136 -15.29 7.66 3.45
CA SER A 136 -13.83 7.63 3.30
C SER A 136 -13.30 8.49 2.15
N TRP A 137 -14.19 9.13 1.37
CA TRP A 137 -13.84 9.89 0.17
C TRP A 137 -14.50 11.26 0.18
N GLU A 138 -13.85 12.27 -0.40
CA GLU A 138 -14.43 13.61 -0.58
C GLU A 138 -15.56 13.59 -1.58
N LYS A 139 -15.41 12.81 -2.66
CA LYS A 139 -16.41 12.70 -3.70
C LYS A 139 -16.48 11.27 -4.22
N VAL A 140 -17.72 10.77 -4.37
CA VAL A 140 -18.02 9.50 -5.01
C VAL A 140 -19.03 9.75 -6.10
N GLU A 141 -18.71 9.37 -7.34
CA GLU A 141 -19.60 9.51 -8.48
C GLU A 141 -19.58 8.28 -9.38
N VAL A 142 -20.61 8.12 -10.21
CA VAL A 142 -20.64 7.09 -11.25
C VAL A 142 -20.66 7.79 -12.61
N LYS A 143 -19.64 7.55 -13.43
CA LYS A 143 -19.48 8.17 -14.75
C LYS A 143 -18.95 7.14 -15.73
N ASN A 144 -19.50 7.09 -16.94
CA ASN A 144 -19.05 6.19 -18.01
C ASN A 144 -18.93 4.71 -17.57
N ASN A 145 -19.90 4.21 -16.79
CA ASN A 145 -19.90 2.85 -16.23
C ASN A 145 -18.71 2.53 -15.29
N ALA A 146 -18.03 3.55 -14.75
CA ALA A 146 -17.06 3.43 -13.68
C ALA A 146 -17.58 4.14 -12.43
N LYS A 147 -17.31 3.58 -11.25
CA LYS A 147 -17.41 4.33 -9.99
C LYS A 147 -16.08 5.00 -9.72
N ILE A 148 -16.12 6.29 -9.42
CA ILE A 148 -14.95 7.13 -9.21
C ILE A 148 -14.97 7.59 -7.75
N CYS A 149 -13.94 7.24 -7.01
CA CYS A 149 -13.71 7.64 -5.62
C CYS A 149 -12.57 8.66 -5.62
N GLU A 150 -12.85 9.91 -5.27
CA GLU A 150 -11.90 11.02 -5.34
C GLU A 150 -11.64 11.60 -3.96
N GLY A 151 -10.37 11.92 -3.70
CA GLY A 151 -9.90 12.52 -2.46
C GLY A 151 -10.10 11.62 -1.25
N GLN A 152 -9.20 10.66 -1.02
CA GLN A 152 -9.23 9.87 0.20
C GLN A 152 -9.15 10.81 1.42
N LYS A 153 -10.12 10.66 2.33
CA LYS A 153 -10.15 11.43 3.57
C LYS A 153 -9.15 10.86 4.56
N ASN A 154 -8.41 11.75 5.23
CA ASN A 154 -7.64 11.36 6.39
C ASN A 154 -8.56 11.24 7.59
N ILE A 155 -8.80 10.01 8.04
CA ILE A 155 -9.67 9.77 9.17
C ILE A 155 -9.14 10.33 10.50
N CYS A 156 -7.82 10.41 10.66
CA CYS A 156 -7.21 10.98 11.86
C CYS A 156 -7.53 12.47 12.03
N ASN A 157 -8.00 13.15 10.98
CA ASN A 157 -8.38 14.57 11.00
C ASN A 157 -9.88 14.79 11.27
N GLN A 158 -10.68 13.74 11.44
CA GLN A 158 -12.13 13.86 11.63
C GLN A 158 -12.45 14.07 13.11
N THR A 159 -12.89 15.28 13.47
CA THR A 159 -13.06 15.73 14.86
C THR A 159 -14.40 15.37 15.51
N VAL A 160 -15.39 14.84 14.76
CA VAL A 160 -16.79 14.94 15.22
C VAL A 160 -17.39 13.66 15.82
N GLN A 161 -16.87 12.47 15.57
CA GLN A 161 -17.40 11.24 16.20
C GLN A 161 -16.51 10.05 15.86
N MET A 162 -15.40 9.87 16.58
CA MET A 162 -14.61 8.65 16.50
C MET A 162 -14.75 7.93 17.86
N PRO A 163 -15.42 6.77 17.94
CA PRO A 163 -15.39 5.92 19.13
C PRO A 163 -14.01 5.28 19.40
N TRP A 164 -13.01 5.61 18.57
CA TRP A 164 -11.79 4.84 18.37
C TRP A 164 -10.57 5.75 18.46
N ASP A 165 -10.44 6.45 19.58
CA ASP A 165 -9.20 7.16 19.89
C ASP A 165 -8.05 6.15 19.98
N CYS A 166 -6.94 6.45 19.30
CA CYS A 166 -5.72 5.71 19.51
C CYS A 166 -5.38 5.70 21.02
N PRO A 167 -4.83 4.59 21.56
CA PRO A 167 -4.48 4.51 22.97
C PRO A 167 -3.61 5.68 23.45
N GLU A 168 -3.61 5.92 24.75
CA GLU A 168 -2.70 6.91 25.34
C GLU A 168 -1.24 6.62 24.93
N ASN A 169 -0.45 7.67 24.71
CA ASN A 169 0.93 7.58 24.22
C ASN A 169 1.08 6.95 22.82
N SER A 170 0.05 7.07 21.99
CA SER A 170 0.11 6.73 20.58
C SER A 170 -0.46 7.85 19.71
N PHE A 171 -0.17 7.81 18.42
CA PHE A 171 -0.68 8.75 17.44
C PHE A 171 -1.36 8.01 16.28
N CYS A 172 -2.39 8.63 15.72
CA CYS A 172 -3.13 8.12 14.56
C CYS A 172 -2.38 8.46 13.27
N SER A 173 -2.32 7.50 12.36
CA SER A 173 -1.83 7.67 10.99
C SER A 173 -2.84 7.04 10.00
N PRO A 174 -3.10 7.67 8.84
CA PRO A 174 -3.92 7.05 7.81
C PRO A 174 -3.24 5.78 7.27
N TYR A 175 -4.04 4.74 7.00
CA TYR A 175 -3.53 3.44 6.57
C TYR A 175 -4.35 2.79 5.44
N GLY A 176 -5.04 3.61 4.65
CA GLY A 176 -5.94 3.14 3.58
C GLY A 176 -7.30 3.84 3.63
N PRO A 177 -8.12 3.75 2.57
CA PRO A 177 -9.49 4.22 2.61
C PRO A 177 -10.28 3.44 3.67
N GLY A 178 -10.80 4.14 4.69
CA GLY A 178 -11.49 3.50 5.82
C GLY A 178 -10.59 2.77 6.81
N PHE A 179 -9.26 2.96 6.73
CA PHE A 179 -8.29 2.37 7.66
C PHE A 179 -7.39 3.42 8.31
N PHE A 180 -7.04 3.17 9.56
CA PHE A 180 -6.00 3.90 10.28
C PHE A 180 -5.12 2.94 11.06
N GLU A 181 -3.93 3.44 11.38
CA GLU A 181 -2.96 2.78 12.24
C GLU A 181 -2.68 3.64 13.46
N CYS A 182 -2.61 3.03 14.64
CA CYS A 182 -2.09 3.68 15.84
C CYS A 182 -0.66 3.22 16.09
N SER A 183 0.27 4.18 16.13
CA SER A 183 1.69 3.96 16.39
C SER A 183 2.10 4.59 17.71
N CYS A 184 2.97 3.93 18.48
CA CYS A 184 3.45 4.48 19.75
C CYS A 184 4.28 5.76 19.56
N LEU A 185 4.10 6.72 20.47
CA LEU A 185 4.97 7.88 20.60
C LEU A 185 6.40 7.44 20.95
N HIS A 186 7.35 8.33 20.71
CA HIS A 186 8.75 8.11 21.04
C HIS A 186 8.92 7.73 22.52
N ASN A 187 9.74 6.71 22.80
CA ASN A 187 9.96 6.07 24.11
C ASN A 187 8.81 5.22 24.66
N PHE A 188 7.69 5.06 23.94
CA PHE A 188 6.63 4.14 24.34
C PHE A 188 6.63 2.89 23.46
N HIS A 189 6.30 1.74 24.06
CA HIS A 189 6.26 0.45 23.38
C HIS A 189 5.35 -0.54 24.10
N GLY A 190 5.21 -1.74 23.53
CA GLY A 190 4.37 -2.81 24.07
C GLY A 190 2.88 -2.60 23.79
N TYR A 191 2.06 -3.50 24.32
CA TYR A 191 0.60 -3.48 24.10
C TYR A 191 0.00 -2.13 24.51
N LYS A 192 -0.72 -1.49 23.57
CA LYS A 192 -1.34 -0.16 23.74
C LYS A 192 -0.36 0.93 24.20
N CYS A 193 0.93 0.81 23.88
CA CYS A 193 1.95 1.81 24.19
C CYS A 193 2.13 2.12 25.68
N MET A 194 1.79 1.18 26.57
CA MET A 194 1.80 1.40 28.02
C MET A 194 3.19 1.29 28.67
N ARG A 195 4.23 0.87 27.94
CA ARG A 195 5.58 0.72 28.49
C ARG A 195 6.46 1.88 28.04
N GLN A 196 6.92 2.68 29.00
CA GLN A 196 7.94 3.69 28.73
C GLN A 196 9.33 3.07 28.82
N VAL A 197 10.18 3.35 27.83
CA VAL A 197 11.61 3.11 27.93
C VAL A 197 12.13 4.07 29.00
N ARG A 198 12.46 3.55 30.20
CA ARG A 198 13.33 4.32 31.11
C ARG A 198 14.66 4.51 30.38
N PRO A 199 15.25 5.71 30.33
CA PRO A 199 16.55 5.90 29.71
C PRO A 199 17.58 5.00 30.41
N PRO A 200 18.35 4.15 29.70
CA PRO A 200 19.52 3.55 30.31
C PRO A 200 20.78 3.88 29.50
N SER A 201 21.84 4.19 30.24
CA SER A 201 23.24 4.10 29.84
C SER A 201 23.50 3.25 28.59
N ASN A 202 23.91 3.89 27.49
CA ASN A 202 24.74 3.37 26.40
C ASN A 202 24.39 2.01 25.76
N HIS A 203 23.11 1.65 25.57
CA HIS A 203 22.77 0.56 24.63
C HIS A 203 21.51 0.81 23.80
N PRO A 204 21.54 0.58 22.46
CA PRO A 204 20.38 0.70 21.60
C PRO A 204 19.48 -0.52 21.81
N LYS A 205 18.34 -0.33 22.50
CA LYS A 205 17.30 -1.38 22.60
C LYS A 205 16.30 -1.22 21.45
N GLN A 206 16.02 -2.32 20.77
CA GLN A 206 14.99 -2.40 19.73
C GLN A 206 13.65 -1.91 20.28
N VAL A 207 13.16 -0.81 19.70
CA VAL A 207 11.81 -0.29 19.94
C VAL A 207 10.85 -1.27 19.28
N GLY A 208 10.16 -2.07 20.08
CA GLY A 208 9.06 -2.89 19.56
C GLY A 208 7.95 -1.97 19.06
N HIS A 209 7.76 -1.91 17.74
CA HIS A 209 6.63 -1.22 17.14
C HIS A 209 5.36 -2.03 17.46
N TYR A 210 4.49 -1.46 18.29
CA TYR A 210 3.11 -1.92 18.37
C TYR A 210 2.31 -1.05 17.41
N SER A 211 1.85 -1.69 16.35
CA SER A 211 0.98 -1.12 15.34
C SER A 211 -0.35 -1.84 15.39
N PHE A 212 -1.44 -1.10 15.55
CA PHE A 212 -2.80 -1.61 15.45
C PHE A 212 -3.47 -0.98 14.23
N ILE A 213 -4.06 -1.81 13.37
CA ILE A 213 -4.79 -1.39 12.18
C ILE A 213 -6.27 -1.68 12.40
N ALA A 214 -7.11 -0.68 12.22
CA ALA A 214 -8.56 -0.81 12.37
C ALA A 214 -9.30 -0.43 11.10
N HIS A 215 -10.47 -1.05 10.91
CA HIS A 215 -11.45 -0.66 9.91
C HIS A 215 -12.63 0.08 10.56
N VAL A 216 -13.00 1.22 9.99
CA VAL A 216 -13.92 2.20 10.62
C VAL A 216 -15.33 1.67 10.78
N HIS A 217 -15.74 0.77 9.89
CA HIS A 217 -17.05 0.13 9.91
C HIS A 217 -17.06 -1.24 10.63
N CYS A 218 -15.96 -1.66 11.27
CA CYS A 218 -15.89 -2.93 11.99
C CYS A 218 -15.82 -2.72 13.51
N SER A 219 -16.97 -2.72 14.17
CA SER A 219 -17.09 -2.55 15.64
C SER A 219 -16.53 -3.74 16.47
N LEU A 220 -16.12 -4.83 15.81
CA LEU A 220 -15.66 -6.08 16.44
C LEU A 220 -14.28 -6.55 15.93
N CYS A 221 -13.55 -5.72 15.18
CA CYS A 221 -12.18 -6.03 14.74
C CYS A 221 -11.20 -5.65 15.86
N PHE A 222 -11.18 -6.47 16.92
CA PHE A 222 -10.26 -6.37 18.06
C PHE A 222 -9.51 -7.68 18.26
#